data_AF-A0A522DAZ6-F1
#
_entry.id   AF-A0A522DAZ6-F1
#
_cell.length_a   1.000
_cell.length_b   1.000
_cell.length_c   1.000
_cell.angle_alpha   90.00
_cell.angle_beta   90.00
_cell.angle_gamma   90.00
#
_symmetry.space_group_name_H-M   'P 1'
#
loop_
_entity.id
_entity.type
_entity.pdbx_description
1 polymer ?
#
loop_
_entity_poly.entity_id
_entity_poly.type
_entity_poly.pdbx_seq_one_letter_code
_entity_poly.pdbx_strand_id
1 'polypeptide(L)'
;MNTREGKIAETIGRFFRIINKVNSRDRIPTDFGTGELLCMGEIHMIEAIGSKPGANVTAVAQGLGVTKGAVSQMVSRLAKKGYVRGETMRGGGNEVSLGLTAKGKTVYAGHAKYHAVMYASVFKGMTDEELAVLDKVLGKTEFQLDATNPRAGRKRAGV
;
A
#
# COMPACT_ATOMS: atom_id res chain seq x y z
N MET A 1 -4.53 -11.65 34.09
CA MET A 1 -5.23 -10.40 34.47
C MET A 1 -6.30 -10.10 33.41
N ASN A 2 -7.58 -10.07 33.78
CA ASN A 2 -8.73 -9.95 32.85
C ASN A 2 -9.32 -8.53 32.84
N THR A 3 -8.47 -7.49 32.90
CA THR A 3 -8.91 -6.09 32.89
C THR A 3 -9.06 -5.58 31.45
N ARG A 4 -9.91 -4.57 31.25
CA ARG A 4 -10.07 -3.91 29.94
C ARG A 4 -8.74 -3.41 29.39
N GLU A 5 -7.93 -2.79 30.24
CA GLU A 5 -6.59 -2.31 29.92
C GLU A 5 -5.64 -3.45 29.50
N GLY A 6 -5.69 -4.58 30.20
CA GLY A 6 -4.90 -5.77 29.84
C GLY A 6 -5.27 -6.31 28.46
N LYS A 7 -6.56 -6.36 28.13
CA LYS A 7 -7.03 -6.78 26.79
C LYS A 7 -6.58 -5.80 25.69
N ILE A 8 -6.60 -4.49 25.98
CA ILE A 8 -6.09 -3.47 25.05
C ILE A 8 -4.59 -3.67 24.81
N ALA A 9 -3.79 -3.82 25.86
CA ALA A 9 -2.35 -4.03 25.75
C ALA A 9 -2.01 -5.31 24.95
N GLU A 10 -2.73 -6.41 25.20
CA GLU A 10 -2.53 -7.64 24.43
C GLU A 10 -2.86 -7.45 22.94
N THR A 11 -3.96 -6.75 22.65
CA THR A 11 -4.42 -6.47 21.28
C THR A 11 -3.38 -5.62 20.53
N ILE A 12 -2.90 -4.55 21.15
CA ILE A 12 -1.84 -3.69 20.59
C ILE A 12 -0.55 -4.50 20.40
N GLY A 13 -0.17 -5.34 21.37
CA GLY A 13 0.98 -6.22 21.24
C GLY A 13 0.85 -7.20 20.06
N ARG A 14 -0.36 -7.72 19.80
CA ARG A 14 -0.64 -8.58 18.64
C ARG A 14 -0.52 -7.80 17.33
N PHE A 15 -1.01 -6.57 17.27
CA PHE A 15 -0.89 -5.68 16.11
C PHE A 15 0.58 -5.45 15.72
N PHE A 16 1.44 -5.08 16.68
CA PHE A 16 2.87 -4.91 16.41
C PHE A 16 3.56 -6.20 15.95
N ARG A 17 3.19 -7.35 16.52
CA ARG A 17 3.71 -8.65 16.04
C ARG A 17 3.29 -8.94 14.60
N ILE A 18 2.09 -8.55 14.19
CA ILE A 18 1.62 -8.69 12.79
C ILE A 18 2.47 -7.80 11.89
N ILE A 19 2.64 -6.51 12.23
CA ILE A 19 3.49 -5.57 11.47
C ILE A 19 4.89 -6.15 11.27
N ASN A 20 5.52 -6.68 12.32
CA ASN A 20 6.86 -7.26 12.23
C ASN A 20 6.91 -8.46 11.27
N LYS A 21 5.90 -9.32 11.27
CA LYS A 21 5.80 -10.47 10.36
C LYS A 21 5.53 -10.06 8.91
N VAL A 22 4.73 -9.03 8.69
CA VAL A 22 4.52 -8.43 7.36
C VAL A 22 5.86 -7.87 6.85
N ASN A 23 6.53 -7.05 7.64
CA ASN A 23 7.83 -6.47 7.28
C ASN A 23 8.93 -7.54 7.06
N SER A 24 8.89 -8.67 7.78
CA SER A 24 9.82 -9.77 7.52
C SER A 24 9.51 -10.49 6.20
N ARG A 25 8.23 -10.59 5.83
CA ARG A 25 7.79 -11.16 4.55
C ARG A 25 8.10 -10.23 3.38
N ASP A 26 8.15 -8.91 3.58
CA ASP A 26 8.58 -7.96 2.54
C ASP A 26 9.97 -8.28 1.95
N ARG A 27 10.80 -8.97 2.73
CA ARG A 27 12.14 -9.41 2.32
C ARG A 27 12.16 -10.71 1.52
N ILE A 28 11.03 -11.37 1.32
CA ILE A 28 10.91 -12.62 0.56
C ILE A 28 10.34 -12.28 -0.82
N PRO A 29 11.19 -12.18 -1.86
CA PRO A 29 10.73 -11.89 -3.20
C PRO A 29 9.82 -13.02 -3.70
N THR A 30 8.70 -12.67 -4.32
CA THR A 30 7.68 -13.62 -4.79
C THR A 30 7.41 -13.38 -6.27
N ASP A 31 7.18 -14.46 -7.02
CA ASP A 31 6.72 -14.38 -8.40
C ASP A 31 5.19 -14.30 -8.44
N PHE A 32 4.68 -13.33 -9.19
CA PHE A 32 3.25 -13.10 -9.38
C PHE A 32 2.78 -13.43 -10.82
N GLY A 33 3.50 -14.32 -11.52
CA GLY A 33 3.10 -14.87 -12.81
C GLY A 33 3.94 -14.40 -14.00
N THR A 34 5.11 -13.83 -13.77
CA THR A 34 6.04 -13.40 -14.84
C THR A 34 7.38 -14.12 -14.82
N GLY A 35 7.62 -15.04 -13.89
CA GLY A 35 8.93 -15.69 -13.71
C GLY A 35 9.97 -14.78 -13.04
N GLU A 36 9.58 -13.56 -12.66
CA GLU A 36 10.44 -12.56 -12.05
C GLU A 36 9.97 -12.29 -10.62
N LEU A 37 10.93 -12.20 -9.70
CA LEU A 37 10.64 -11.97 -8.31
C LEU A 37 10.46 -10.47 -8.01
N LEU A 38 9.40 -10.16 -7.28
CA LEU A 38 9.11 -8.81 -6.77
C LEU A 38 9.05 -8.83 -5.25
N CYS A 39 9.59 -7.78 -4.62
CA CYS A 39 9.38 -7.59 -3.19
C CYS A 39 7.99 -6.98 -2.91
N MET A 40 7.51 -7.08 -1.67
CA MET A 40 6.17 -6.59 -1.31
C MET A 40 5.95 -5.11 -1.61
N GLY A 41 6.97 -4.27 -1.38
CA GLY A 41 6.89 -2.85 -1.72
C GLY A 41 6.80 -2.57 -3.23
N GLU A 42 7.37 -3.43 -4.07
CA GLU A 42 7.24 -3.32 -5.52
C GLU A 42 5.84 -3.73 -5.99
N ILE A 43 5.31 -4.83 -5.46
CA ILE A 43 4.01 -5.32 -5.86
C ILE A 43 2.86 -4.42 -5.37
N HIS A 44 2.91 -3.91 -4.13
CA HIS A 44 1.93 -2.93 -3.64
C HIS A 44 1.99 -1.61 -4.40
N MET A 45 3.16 -1.21 -4.92
CA MET A 45 3.25 -0.04 -5.82
C MET A 45 2.55 -0.32 -7.17
N ILE A 46 2.76 -1.51 -7.75
CA ILE A 46 2.05 -1.93 -8.96
C ILE A 46 0.54 -1.98 -8.71
N GLU A 47 0.11 -2.47 -7.56
CA GLU A 47 -1.30 -2.50 -7.14
C GLU A 47 -1.90 -1.10 -7.02
N ALA A 48 -1.20 -0.17 -6.37
CA ALA A 48 -1.64 1.21 -6.22
C ALA A 48 -1.80 1.93 -7.57
N ILE A 49 -0.91 1.66 -8.53
CA ILE A 49 -1.00 2.22 -9.89
C ILE A 49 -2.11 1.53 -10.68
N GLY A 50 -2.24 0.20 -10.57
CA GLY A 50 -3.23 -0.59 -11.29
C GLY A 50 -4.67 -0.34 -10.85
N SER A 51 -4.88 -0.08 -9.56
CA SER A 51 -6.20 0.21 -9.00
C SER A 51 -6.73 1.61 -9.37
N LYS A 52 -5.84 2.53 -9.76
CA LYS A 52 -6.19 3.90 -10.16
C LYS A 52 -5.47 4.29 -11.46
N PRO A 53 -5.89 3.78 -12.62
CA PRO A 53 -5.28 4.11 -13.90
C PRO A 53 -5.26 5.63 -14.13
N GLY A 54 -4.11 6.19 -14.53
CA GLY A 54 -3.95 7.62 -14.75
C GLY A 54 -3.59 8.43 -13.51
N ALA A 55 -3.47 7.80 -12.33
CA ALA A 55 -3.01 8.47 -11.13
C ALA A 55 -1.59 9.05 -11.30
N ASN A 56 -1.38 10.27 -10.83
CA ASN A 56 -0.06 10.88 -10.75
C ASN A 56 0.68 10.39 -9.48
N VAL A 57 1.98 10.72 -9.37
CA VAL A 57 2.81 10.40 -8.19
C VAL A 57 2.20 10.91 -6.88
N THR A 58 1.53 12.06 -6.89
CA THR A 58 0.92 12.64 -5.69
C THR A 58 -0.24 11.78 -5.18
N ALA A 59 -1.13 11.35 -6.07
CA ALA A 59 -2.28 10.52 -5.76
C ALA A 59 -1.86 9.13 -5.26
N VAL A 60 -0.83 8.55 -5.88
CA VAL A 60 -0.26 7.27 -5.42
C VAL A 60 0.37 7.41 -4.04
N ALA A 61 1.13 8.49 -3.79
CA ALA A 61 1.74 8.75 -2.48
C ALA A 61 0.72 8.89 -1.36
N GLN A 62 -0.38 9.62 -1.63
CA GLN A 62 -1.49 9.76 -0.69
C GLN A 62 -2.20 8.43 -0.42
N GLY A 63 -2.50 7.67 -1.48
CA GLY A 63 -3.18 6.38 -1.33
C GLY A 63 -2.37 5.31 -0.59
N LEU A 64 -1.03 5.42 -0.60
CA LEU A 64 -0.13 4.51 0.10
C LEU A 64 0.35 5.04 1.47
N GLY A 65 0.01 6.27 1.85
CA GLY A 65 0.52 6.88 3.09
C GLY A 65 2.05 7.10 3.10
N VAL A 66 2.68 7.23 1.93
CA VAL A 66 4.14 7.39 1.79
C VAL A 66 4.53 8.74 1.17
N THR A 67 5.83 9.06 1.14
CA THR A 67 6.30 10.32 0.55
C THR A 67 6.32 10.27 -0.99
N LYS A 68 6.11 11.42 -1.65
CA LYS A 68 6.26 11.53 -3.12
C LYS A 68 7.64 11.05 -3.59
N GLY A 69 8.70 11.35 -2.83
CA GLY A 69 10.06 10.90 -3.15
C GLY A 69 10.20 9.37 -3.14
N ALA A 70 9.57 8.69 -2.18
CA ALA A 70 9.55 7.22 -2.13
C ALA A 70 8.80 6.63 -3.33
N VAL A 71 7.65 7.21 -3.69
CA VAL A 71 6.91 6.81 -4.90
C VAL A 71 7.74 7.02 -6.15
N SER A 72 8.32 8.21 -6.36
CA SER A 72 9.14 8.49 -7.55
C SER A 72 10.31 7.52 -7.71
N GLN A 73 11.02 7.21 -6.61
CA GLN A 73 12.13 6.24 -6.64
C GLN A 73 11.64 4.85 -7.02
N MET A 74 10.52 4.40 -6.44
CA MET A 74 9.93 3.09 -6.73
C MET A 74 9.42 3.00 -8.18
N VAL A 75 8.71 4.02 -8.65
CA VAL A 75 8.19 4.11 -10.02
C VAL A 75 9.34 4.07 -11.03
N SER A 76 10.43 4.82 -10.80
CA SER A 76 11.60 4.77 -11.66
C SER A 76 12.20 3.37 -11.74
N ARG A 77 12.30 2.66 -10.61
CA ARG A 77 12.79 1.29 -10.55
C ARG A 77 11.87 0.32 -11.31
N LEU A 78 10.56 0.42 -11.11
CA LEU A 78 9.57 -0.42 -11.78
C LEU A 78 9.46 -0.15 -13.28
N ALA A 79 9.67 1.10 -13.70
CA ALA A 79 9.74 1.46 -15.11
C ALA A 79 10.96 0.82 -15.79
N LYS A 80 12.14 0.86 -15.15
CA LYS A 80 13.34 0.15 -15.64
C LYS A 80 13.14 -1.36 -15.76
N LYS A 81 12.36 -1.94 -14.85
CA LYS A 81 11.96 -3.37 -14.90
C LYS A 81 10.82 -3.67 -15.89
N GLY A 82 10.24 -2.65 -16.52
CA GLY A 82 9.20 -2.78 -17.53
C GLY A 82 7.79 -3.03 -16.99
N TYR A 83 7.52 -2.79 -15.70
CA TYR A 83 6.18 -3.00 -15.11
C TYR A 83 5.29 -1.75 -15.20
N VAL A 84 5.89 -0.56 -15.14
CA VAL A 84 5.20 0.73 -15.07
C VAL A 84 5.64 1.61 -16.24
N ARG A 85 4.73 2.44 -16.74
CA ARG A 85 5.01 3.50 -17.70
C ARG A 85 4.44 4.84 -17.20
N GLY A 86 5.14 5.91 -17.52
CA GLY A 86 4.63 7.27 -17.36
C GLY A 86 4.06 7.76 -18.69
N GLU A 87 2.92 8.44 -18.65
CA GLU A 87 2.36 9.14 -19.79
C GLU A 87 2.31 10.65 -19.46
N THR A 88 2.94 11.47 -20.30
CA THR A 88 2.83 12.92 -20.15
C THR A 88 1.40 13.33 -20.49
N MET A 89 0.72 14.03 -19.59
CA MET A 89 -0.66 14.46 -19.85
C MET A 89 -0.68 15.45 -21.03
N ARG A 90 -1.54 15.19 -22.02
CA ARG A 90 -1.82 16.11 -23.13
C ARG A 90 -2.56 17.33 -22.59
N GLY A 91 -1.82 18.38 -22.23
CA GLY A 91 -2.41 19.62 -21.71
C GLY A 91 -1.43 20.67 -21.18
N GLY A 92 -0.11 20.43 -21.24
CA GLY A 92 0.91 21.43 -20.91
C GLY A 92 1.32 21.51 -19.44
N GLY A 93 0.86 20.59 -18.59
CA GLY A 93 1.38 20.43 -17.23
C GLY A 93 2.62 19.53 -17.18
N ASN A 94 3.55 19.81 -16.27
CA ASN A 94 4.68 18.92 -15.92
C ASN A 94 4.24 17.62 -15.21
N GLU A 95 2.96 17.27 -15.28
CA GLU A 95 2.37 16.18 -14.53
C GLU A 95 2.34 14.90 -15.36
N VAL A 96 2.99 13.87 -14.83
CA VAL A 96 3.08 12.54 -15.44
C VAL A 96 2.03 11.65 -14.80
N SER A 97 1.13 11.11 -15.62
CA SER A 97 0.21 10.05 -15.19
C SER A 97 0.94 8.70 -15.23
N LEU A 98 0.58 7.81 -14.31
CA LEU A 98 1.18 6.48 -14.21
C LEU A 98 0.21 5.43 -14.75
N GLY A 99 0.77 4.41 -15.39
CA GLY A 99 0.03 3.26 -15.88
C GLY A 99 0.86 1.98 -15.85
N LEU A 100 0.17 0.85 -15.86
CA LEU A 100 0.81 -0.47 -15.96
C LEU A 100 1.06 -0.84 -17.42
N THR A 101 2.22 -1.44 -17.69
CA THR A 101 2.48 -2.12 -18.97
C THR A 101 1.72 -3.45 -19.02
N ALA A 102 1.77 -4.18 -20.14
CA ALA A 102 1.22 -5.53 -20.22
C ALA A 102 1.83 -6.48 -19.17
N LYS A 103 3.15 -6.36 -18.94
CA LYS A 103 3.87 -7.08 -17.90
C LYS A 103 3.39 -6.68 -16.50
N GLY A 104 3.22 -5.37 -16.25
CA GLY A 104 2.64 -4.85 -15.01
C GLY A 104 1.24 -5.38 -14.73
N LYS A 105 0.37 -5.43 -15.74
CA LYS A 105 -1.00 -5.96 -15.62
C LYS A 105 -1.02 -7.46 -15.28
N THR A 106 -0.08 -8.23 -15.81
CA THR A 106 0.04 -9.66 -15.51
C THR A 106 0.31 -9.88 -14.02
N VAL A 107 1.33 -9.19 -13.50
CA VAL A 107 1.70 -9.21 -12.09
C VAL A 107 0.59 -8.68 -11.19
N TYR A 108 -0.07 -7.59 -11.58
CA TYR A 108 -1.22 -7.03 -10.87
C TYR A 108 -2.34 -8.07 -10.69
N ALA A 109 -2.70 -8.78 -11.77
CA ALA A 109 -3.71 -9.83 -11.72
C ALA A 109 -3.27 -11.04 -10.90
N GLY A 110 -1.99 -11.44 -10.97
CA GLY A 110 -1.44 -12.50 -10.14
C GLY A 110 -1.48 -12.17 -8.66
N HIS A 111 -1.17 -10.93 -8.30
CA HIS A 111 -1.25 -10.45 -6.93
C HIS A 111 -2.69 -10.35 -6.40
N ALA A 112 -3.63 -9.90 -7.23
CA ALA A 112 -5.05 -9.89 -6.88
C ALA A 112 -5.56 -11.30 -6.52
N LYS A 113 -5.13 -12.34 -7.25
CA LYS A 113 -5.44 -13.74 -6.90
C LYS A 113 -4.82 -14.16 -5.57
N TYR A 114 -3.55 -13.80 -5.34
CA TYR A 114 -2.88 -14.05 -4.06
C TYR A 114 -3.64 -13.42 -2.88
N HIS A 115 -4.07 -12.16 -3.03
CA HIS A 115 -4.89 -11.46 -2.04
C HIS A 115 -6.25 -12.11 -1.83
N ALA A 116 -6.95 -12.50 -2.89
CA ALA A 116 -8.25 -13.15 -2.78
C ALA A 116 -8.20 -14.41 -1.90
N VAL A 117 -7.18 -15.26 -2.08
CA VAL A 117 -6.98 -16.46 -1.26
C VAL A 117 -6.69 -16.09 0.20
N MET A 118 -5.81 -15.11 0.42
CA MET A 118 -5.43 -14.67 1.75
C MET A 118 -6.62 -14.04 2.50
N TYR A 119 -7.35 -13.13 1.86
CA TYR A 119 -8.52 -12.46 2.42
C TYR A 119 -9.63 -13.47 2.73
N ALA A 120 -9.91 -14.41 1.83
CA ALA A 120 -10.88 -15.47 2.08
C ALA A 120 -10.53 -16.29 3.33
N SER A 121 -9.24 -16.53 3.60
CA SER A 121 -8.80 -17.24 4.81
C SER A 121 -8.87 -16.38 6.07
N VAL A 122 -8.50 -15.10 6.00
CA VAL A 122 -8.41 -14.20 7.17
C VAL A 122 -9.79 -13.75 7.63
N PHE A 123 -10.69 -13.46 6.68
CA PHE A 123 -12.02 -12.90 6.94
C PHE A 123 -13.13 -13.98 6.93
N LYS A 124 -12.77 -15.26 6.87
CA LYS A 124 -13.74 -16.35 6.89
C LYS A 124 -14.60 -16.30 8.15
N GLY A 125 -15.91 -16.15 7.96
CA GLY A 125 -16.89 -16.13 9.06
C GLY A 125 -16.94 -14.80 9.83
N MET A 126 -16.22 -13.76 9.38
CA MET A 126 -16.37 -12.41 9.92
C MET A 126 -17.69 -11.81 9.43
N THR A 127 -18.45 -11.22 10.34
CA THR A 127 -19.68 -10.47 10.05
C THR A 127 -19.39 -9.05 9.56
N ASP A 128 -20.37 -8.42 8.90
CA ASP A 128 -20.24 -7.03 8.46
C ASP A 128 -20.09 -6.07 9.65
N GLU A 129 -20.71 -6.38 10.79
CA GLU A 129 -20.56 -5.60 12.02
C GLU A 129 -19.14 -5.69 12.59
N GLU A 130 -18.54 -6.88 12.63
CA GLU A 130 -17.16 -7.07 13.07
C GLU A 130 -16.17 -6.37 12.14
N LEU A 131 -16.42 -6.44 10.82
CA LEU A 131 -15.61 -5.75 9.82
C LEU A 131 -15.70 -4.23 9.99
N ALA A 132 -16.89 -3.68 10.22
CA ALA A 132 -17.08 -2.24 10.48
C ALA A 132 -16.38 -1.78 11.77
N VAL A 133 -16.37 -2.62 12.82
CA VAL A 133 -15.62 -2.32 14.05
C VAL A 133 -14.11 -2.32 13.78
N LEU A 134 -13.61 -3.29 13.01
CA LEU A 134 -12.19 -3.36 12.64
C LEU A 134 -11.77 -2.12 11.84
N ASP A 135 -12.53 -1.77 10.80
CA ASP A 135 -12.28 -0.58 9.96
C ASP A 135 -12.24 0.71 10.79
N LYS A 136 -13.21 0.88 11.69
CA LYS A 136 -13.25 2.03 12.61
C LYS A 136 -12.02 2.13 13.51
N VAL A 137 -11.50 1.00 13.99
CA VAL A 137 -10.27 0.99 14.80
C VAL A 137 -9.06 1.37 13.96
N LEU A 138 -8.92 0.76 12.77
CA LEU A 138 -7.82 1.03 11.86
C LEU A 138 -7.79 2.50 11.42
N GLY A 139 -8.94 3.07 11.03
CA GLY A 139 -9.03 4.47 10.62
C GLY A 139 -8.69 5.46 11.75
N LYS A 140 -9.06 5.14 13.01
CA LYS A 140 -8.63 5.95 14.16
C LYS A 140 -7.12 5.87 14.40
N THR A 141 -6.53 4.69 14.22
CA THR A 141 -5.08 4.50 14.34
C THR A 141 -4.33 5.25 13.25
N GLU A 142 -4.79 5.17 11.99
CA GLU A 142 -4.23 5.91 10.86
C GLU A 142 -4.26 7.42 11.12
N PHE A 143 -5.41 7.96 11.53
CA PHE A 143 -5.55 9.38 11.88
C PHE A 143 -4.57 9.84 12.97
N GLN A 144 -4.35 9.02 14.01
CA GLN A 144 -3.40 9.35 15.07
C GLN A 144 -1.94 9.33 14.57
N LEU A 145 -1.58 8.41 13.69
CA LEU A 145 -0.24 8.36 13.09
C LEU A 145 0.02 9.56 12.20
N ASP A 146 -0.98 9.99 11.42
CA ASP A 146 -0.88 11.20 10.61
C ASP A 146 -0.78 12.46 11.46
N ALA A 147 -1.59 12.59 12.51
CA ALA A 147 -1.57 13.74 13.42
C ALA A 147 -0.24 13.89 14.17
N THR A 148 0.43 12.77 14.45
CA THR A 148 1.72 12.74 15.17
C THR A 148 2.93 12.70 14.24
N ASN A 149 2.72 12.66 12.92
CA ASN A 149 3.80 12.63 11.93
C ASN A 149 4.49 14.00 11.83
N PRO A 150 5.76 14.15 12.27
CA PRO A 150 6.46 15.43 12.24
C PRO A 150 6.72 15.95 10.82
N ARG A 151 6.53 15.12 9.78
CA ARG A 151 6.67 15.53 8.38
C ARG A 151 5.39 16.13 7.78
N ALA A 152 4.24 16.01 8.44
CA ALA A 152 2.99 16.62 7.99
C ALA A 152 2.99 18.15 8.16
N GLY A 153 3.66 18.66 9.20
CA GLY A 153 3.72 20.10 9.53
C GLY A 153 4.62 20.97 8.64
N ARG A 154 5.54 20.38 7.86
CA ARG A 154 6.46 21.16 6.99
C ARG A 154 5.83 21.69 5.69
N LYS A 155 4.58 21.33 5.38
CA LYS A 155 3.90 21.72 4.12
C LYS A 155 3.13 23.05 4.17
N ARG A 156 3.13 23.80 5.29
CA ARG A 156 2.42 25.09 5.40
C ARG A 156 3.31 26.34 5.37
N ALA A 157 4.63 26.18 5.29
CA ALA A 157 5.56 27.31 5.14
C ALA A 157 6.26 27.19 3.78
N GLY A 158 5.63 27.75 2.75
CA GLY A 158 6.11 27.68 1.38
C GLY A 158 5.04 28.10 0.38
N VAL A 159 4.46 29.27 0.61
CA VAL A 159 3.92 30.17 -0.42
C VAL A 159 4.76 31.43 -0.33
#